data_AF-A0A397UBE7-F1
#
_entry.id   AF-A0A397UBE7-F1
#
_cell.length_a   1.000
_cell.length_b   1.000
_cell.length_c   1.000
_cell.angle_alpha   90.00
_cell.angle_beta   90.00
_cell.angle_gamma   90.00
#
_symmetry.space_group_name_H-M   'P 1'
#
loop_
_entity.id
_entity.type
_entity.pdbx_description
1 polymer ?
#
loop_
_entity_poly.entity_id
_entity_poly.type
_entity_poly.pdbx_seq_one_letter_code
_entity_poly.pdbx_strand_id
1 'polypeptide(L)' 'MKRYKEAIIDLTKLLNIEPNNKFALRYLEDIYHLTKEAIIDLAKLLVEDLENLLETKQDTALKSQVKFILS' A
#
# COMPACT_ATOMS: atom_id res chain seq x y z
N MET A 1 0.67 -6.40 -10.02
CA MET A 1 2.01 -6.03 -9.52
C MET A 1 3.15 -6.17 -10.53
N LYS A 2 3.36 -7.32 -11.22
CA LYS A 2 4.47 -7.47 -12.20
C LYS A 2 4.44 -6.41 -13.32
N ARG A 3 3.28 -6.22 -13.95
CA ARG A 3 3.06 -5.18 -14.98
C ARG A 3 3.36 -3.75 -14.50
N TYR A 4 3.10 -3.43 -13.23
CA TYR A 4 3.43 -2.12 -12.67
C TYR A 4 4.94 -1.94 -12.50
N LYS A 5 5.66 -3.00 -12.10
CA LYS A 5 7.14 -2.96 -12.02
C LYS A 5 7.76 -2.74 -13.40
N GLU A 6 7.28 -3.45 -14.42
CA GLU A 6 7.72 -3.27 -15.81
C GLU A 6 7.41 -1.85 -16.31
N ALA A 7 6.19 -1.37 -16.10
CA ALA A 7 5.80 -0.01 -16.45
C ALA A 7 6.68 1.05 -15.76
N ILE A 8 6.99 0.90 -14.47
CA ILE A 8 7.90 1.81 -13.75
C ILE A 8 9.28 1.82 -14.41
N ILE A 9 9.83 0.65 -14.77
CA ILE A 9 11.14 0.55 -15.42
C ILE A 9 11.13 1.28 -16.76
N ASP A 10 10.11 1.06 -17.59
CA ASP A 10 10.03 1.66 -18.93
C ASP A 10 9.78 3.17 -18.87
N LEU A 11 8.94 3.65 -17.94
CA LEU A 11 8.71 5.07 -17.71
C LEU A 11 9.96 5.76 -17.15
N THR A 12 10.72 5.09 -16.28
CA THR A 12 11.99 5.63 -15.77
C THR A 12 13.04 5.74 -16.87
N LYS A 13 13.12 4.74 -17.78
CA LYS A 13 13.98 4.84 -18.97
C LYS A 13 13.57 6.01 -19.85
N LEU A 14 12.27 6.23 -20.05
CA LEU A 14 11.77 7.38 -20.82
C LEU A 14 12.16 8.70 -20.16
N LEU A 15 12.07 8.82 -18.83
CA LEU A 15 12.50 10.03 -18.10
C LEU A 15 14.01 10.28 -18.14
N ASN A 16 14.83 9.23 -18.28
CA ASN A 16 16.28 9.42 -18.50
C ASN A 16 16.59 10.05 -19.86
N ILE A 17 15.70 9.89 -20.85
CA ILE A 17 15.84 10.46 -22.19
C ILE A 17 15.16 11.84 -22.27
N GLU A 18 13.95 11.94 -21.71
CA GLU A 18 13.14 13.16 -21.66
C GLU A 18 12.66 13.41 -20.21
N PRO A 19 13.46 14.11 -19.38
CA PRO A 19 13.19 14.27 -17.95
C PRO A 19 11.86 14.94 -17.60
N ASN A 20 11.33 15.77 -18.51
CA ASN A 20 10.10 16.52 -18.31
C ASN A 20 8.93 15.94 -19.11
N ASN A 21 9.02 14.68 -19.54
CA ASN A 21 7.92 14.02 -20.24
C ASN A 21 6.70 13.93 -19.31
N LYS A 22 5.71 14.79 -19.58
CA LYS A 22 4.49 14.91 -18.75
C LYS A 22 3.70 13.61 -18.67
N PHE A 23 3.72 12.82 -19.74
CA PHE A 23 3.03 11.54 -19.77
C PHE A 23 3.70 10.55 -18.82
N ALA A 24 5.04 10.45 -18.88
CA ALA A 24 5.79 9.55 -18.01
C ALA A 24 5.63 9.89 -16.53
N LEU A 25 5.70 11.18 -16.18
CA LEU A 25 5.51 11.65 -14.81
C LEU A 25 4.11 11.34 -14.28
N ARG A 26 3.07 11.68 -15.06
CA ARG A 26 1.67 11.43 -14.67
C ARG A 26 1.40 9.94 -14.47
N TYR A 27 1.90 9.09 -15.36
CA TYR A 27 1.66 7.66 -15.27
C TYR A 27 2.39 7.03 -14.07
N LEU A 28 3.58 7.51 -13.73
CA LEU A 28 4.26 7.11 -12.50
C LEU A 28 3.48 7.54 -11.25
N GLU A 29 2.98 8.78 -11.21
CA GLU A 29 2.15 9.28 -10.11
C GLU A 29 0.90 8.41 -9.91
N ASP A 30 0.20 8.07 -11.00
CA ASP A 30 -0.96 7.18 -10.97
C ASP A 30 -0.60 5.78 -10.41
N ILE A 31 0.54 5.21 -10.82
CA ILE A 31 1.01 3.92 -10.30
C ILE A 31 1.34 4.01 -8.81
N TYR A 32 2.01 5.08 -8.36
CA TYR A 32 2.31 5.27 -6.95
C TYR A 32 1.05 5.47 -6.11
N HIS A 33 0.06 6.21 -6.61
CA HIS A 33 -1.22 6.39 -5.95
C HIS A 33 -1.96 5.04 -5.80
N LEU A 34 -2.10 4.28 -6.89
CA LEU A 34 -2.78 2.98 -6.87
C LEU A 34 -2.08 1.97 -5.95
N THR A 35 -0.75 1.95 -5.93
CA THR A 35 0.00 1.06 -5.04
C THR A 35 -0.13 1.45 -3.58
N LYS A 36 -0.16 2.76 -3.27
CA LYS A 36 -0.40 3.28 -1.92
C LYS A 36 -1.79 2.89 -1.43
N GLU A 37 -2.83 3.13 -2.22
CA GLU A 37 -4.21 2.75 -1.87
C GLU A 37 -4.33 1.24 -1.61
N ALA A 38 -3.76 0.41 -2.49
CA ALA A 38 -3.77 -1.04 -2.30
C ALA A 38 -3.07 -1.48 -1.01
N ILE A 39 -1.97 -0.83 -0.62
CA ILE A 39 -1.28 -1.11 0.65
C ILE A 39 -2.15 -0.72 1.84
N ILE A 40 -2.82 0.44 1.78
CA ILE A 40 -3.73 0.90 2.84
C ILE A 40 -4.90 -0.08 3.01
N ASP A 41 -5.51 -0.52 1.91
CA ASP A 41 -6.64 -1.45 1.98
C ASP A 41 -6.22 -2.82 2.52
N LEU A 42 -5.04 -3.33 2.14
CA LEU A 42 -4.47 -4.54 2.72
C LEU A 42 -4.18 -4.37 4.22
N ALA A 43 -3.71 -3.20 4.65
CA ALA A 43 -3.46 -2.92 6.06
C ALA A 43 -4.76 -2.90 6.87
N LYS A 44 -5.84 -2.30 6.34
CA LYS A 44 -7.17 -2.31 6.98
C LYS A 44 -7.70 -3.73 7.17
N LEU A 45 -7.61 -4.57 6.12
CA LEU A 45 -8.05 -5.97 6.20
C LEU A 45 -7.28 -6.74 7.29
N LEU A 46 -5.95 -6.53 7.37
CA LEU A 46 -5.13 -7.17 8.39
C LEU A 46 -5.52 -6.72 9.81
N VAL A 47 -5.84 -5.43 10.00
CA VAL A 47 -6.30 -4.91 11.29
C VAL A 47 -7.63 -5.53 11.68
N GLU A 48 -8.60 -5.58 10.76
CA GLU A 48 -9.92 -6.18 11.00
C GLU A 48 -9.82 -7.67 11.36
N ASP A 49 -8.99 -8.43 10.65
CA ASP A 49 -8.75 -9.85 10.95
C ASP A 49 -8.13 -10.06 12.35
N LEU A 50 -7.20 -9.19 12.75
CA LEU A 50 -6.59 -9.24 14.08
C LEU A 50 -7.61 -8.89 15.17
N GLU A 51 -8.45 -7.88 14.95
CA GLU A 51 -9.53 -7.50 15.88
C GLU A 51 -10.55 -8.63 16.05
N ASN A 52 -10.97 -9.28 14.96
CA ASN A 52 -11.87 -10.42 14.98
C ASN A 52 -11.26 -11.62 15.74
N LEU A 53 -9.99 -11.94 15.49
CA LEU A 53 -9.28 -13.02 16.19
C LEU A 53 -9.22 -12.78 17.71
N LEU A 54 -9.03 -11.53 18.13
CA LEU A 54 -9.01 -11.13 19.54
C LEU A 54 -10.39 -11.24 20.20
N GLU A 55 -11.48 -10.97 19.47
CA GLU A 55 -12.84 -11.13 19.97
C GLU A 55 -13.20 -12.59 20.26
N THR A 56 -12.73 -13.52 19.41
CA THR A 56 -12.95 -14.95 19.64
C THR A 56 -12.18 -15.53 20.83
N LYS A 57 -11.10 -14.85 21.29
CA LYS A 57 -10.25 -15.33 22.39
C LYS A 57 -10.63 -14.84 23.79
N GLN A 58 -11.67 -14.00 23.94
CA GLN A 58 -12.08 -13.37 25.22
C GLN A 58 -10.96 -12.66 26.01
N ASP A 59 -9.77 -12.48 25.45
CA ASP A 59 -8.62 -11.88 26.14
C ASP A 59 -8.61 -10.36 25.93
N THR A 60 -9.35 -9.68 26.79
CA THR A 60 -9.55 -8.23 26.79
C THR A 60 -8.26 -7.44 27.01
N ALA A 61 -7.26 -8.03 27.69
CA ALA A 61 -5.97 -7.39 27.93
C ALA A 61 -5.13 -7.32 26.65
N LEU A 62 -5.09 -8.42 25.89
CA LEU A 62 -4.35 -8.48 24.62
C LEU A 62 -4.98 -7.57 23.55
N LYS A 63 -6.32 -7.46 23.52
CA LYS A 63 -7.04 -6.52 22.63
C LYS A 63 -6.65 -5.07 22.88
N SER A 64 -6.51 -4.70 24.16
CA SER A 64 -6.12 -3.35 24.58
C SER A 64 -4.68 -3.01 24.17
N GLN A 65 -3.76 -3.97 24.30
CA GLN A 65 -2.34 -3.78 23.95
C GLN A 65 -2.12 -3.67 22.44
N VAL A 66 -2.79 -4.51 21.64
CA VAL A 66 -2.71 -4.43 20.16
C VAL A 66 -3.25 -3.10 19.65
N LYS A 67 -4.38 -2.63 20.20
CA LYS A 67 -4.95 -1.32 19.85
C LYS A 67 -4.01 -0.15 20.15
N PHE A 68 -3.26 -0.24 21.26
CA PHE A 68 -2.27 0.78 21.64
C PHE A 68 -1.02 0.78 20.75
N ILE A 69 -0.57 -0.39 20.29
CA ILE A 69 0.61 -0.50 19.40
C ILE A 69 0.31 0.01 17.98
N LEU A 70 -0.96 -0.10 17.56
CA LEU A 70 -1.40 0.23 16.20
C LEU A 70 -2.01 1.64 16.05
N SER A 71 -2.16 2.40 17.15
CA SER A 71 -2.65 3.79 17.17
C SER A 71 -1.53 4.82 17.20
#